data_AF-A0A2P2FWE7-F1
#
_entry.id   AF-A0A2P2FWE7-F1
#
_cell.length_a   1.000
_cell.length_b   1.000
_cell.length_c   1.000
_cell.angle_alpha   90.00
_cell.angle_beta   90.00
_cell.angle_gamma   90.00
#
_symmetry.space_group_name_H-M   'P 1'
#
loop_
_entity.id
_entity.type
_entity.pdbx_description
1 polymer ?
#
loop_
_entity_poly.entity_id
_entity_poly.type
_entity_poly.pdbx_seq_one_letter_code
_entity_poly.pdbx_strand_id
1 'polypeptide(L)'
;MIADEIRATRKRAGLTRGEFAAAAWEKGAPESFSAAVVGYIETGRPDREGRRRREVTVDELRFIAAAAGTTPLGLLGEHAALLGGDEPPECPRCAAETGALERQVRADIAELGDLAGTEPALAELAFALAAGIDRGADENPIPPLAKELRATLKTLTDAVDVRTAPDDDDEFGDLGDPE
;
A
#
# COMPACT_ATOMS: atom_id res chain seq x y z
N MET A 1 27.64 11.87 14.76
CA MET A 1 27.15 10.92 15.78
C MET A 1 25.64 10.77 15.68
N ILE A 2 25.04 9.65 16.13
CA ILE A 2 23.57 9.45 16.17
C ILE A 2 22.85 10.61 16.86
N ALA A 3 23.42 11.14 17.96
CA ALA A 3 22.89 12.30 18.67
C ALA A 3 22.78 13.57 17.80
N ASP A 4 23.74 13.79 16.89
CA ASP A 4 23.73 14.94 15.98
C ASP A 4 22.62 14.79 14.93
N GLU A 5 22.42 13.58 14.42
CA GLU A 5 21.37 13.28 13.43
C GLU A 5 19.97 13.41 14.04
N ILE A 6 19.78 12.93 15.28
CA ILE A 6 18.54 13.12 16.04
C ILE A 6 18.25 14.62 16.21
N ARG A 7 19.27 15.41 16.57
CA ARG A 7 19.16 16.86 16.73
C ARG A 7 18.83 17.56 15.41
N ALA A 8 19.50 17.17 14.33
CA ALA A 8 19.27 17.71 12.99
C ALA A 8 17.84 17.39 12.51
N THR A 9 17.39 16.15 12.72
CA THR A 9 16.04 15.69 12.39
C THR A 9 14.96 16.48 13.13
N ARG A 10 15.08 16.62 14.46
CA ARG A 10 14.12 17.44 15.23
C ARG A 10 14.08 18.88 14.74
N LYS A 11 15.25 19.48 14.46
CA LYS A 11 15.34 20.85 13.92
C LYS A 11 14.69 20.97 12.54
N ARG A 12 14.88 19.99 11.65
CA ARG A 12 14.22 19.95 10.32
C ARG A 12 12.70 19.87 10.45
N ALA A 13 12.20 19.14 11.44
CA ALA A 13 10.78 19.08 11.76
C ALA A 13 10.23 20.35 12.44
N GLY A 14 11.07 21.34 12.76
CA GLY A 14 10.64 22.58 13.41
C GLY A 14 10.20 22.43 14.87
N LEU A 15 10.43 21.26 15.49
CA LEU A 15 9.92 20.95 16.82
C LEU A 15 10.88 21.42 17.92
N THR A 16 10.36 22.03 18.97
CA THR A 16 11.08 22.20 20.24
C THR A 16 11.29 20.83 20.91
N ARG A 17 12.15 20.77 21.94
CA ARG A 17 12.34 19.53 22.70
C ARG A 17 11.08 19.10 23.45
N GLY A 18 10.26 20.07 23.87
CA GLY A 18 8.99 19.81 24.55
C GLY A 18 7.97 19.19 23.59
N GLU A 19 7.79 19.81 22.43
CA GLU A 19 6.89 19.29 21.39
C GLU A 19 7.36 17.92 20.88
N PHE A 20 8.67 17.72 20.77
CA PHE A 20 9.20 16.43 20.33
C PHE A 20 8.97 15.31 21.36
N ALA A 21 9.08 15.62 22.65
CA ALA A 21 8.74 14.68 23.73
C ALA A 21 7.22 14.40 23.76
N ALA A 22 6.38 15.42 23.61
CA ALA A 22 4.93 15.26 23.53
C ALA A 22 4.51 14.39 22.34
N ALA A 23 5.08 14.65 21.15
CA ALA A 23 4.84 13.82 19.97
C ALA A 23 5.29 12.37 20.18
N ALA A 24 6.39 12.13 20.91
CA ALA A 24 6.81 10.78 21.26
C ALA A 24 5.80 10.07 22.20
N TRP A 25 5.22 10.78 23.18
CA TRP A 25 4.18 10.23 24.06
C TRP A 25 2.93 9.82 23.31
N GLU A 26 2.48 10.63 22.34
CA GLU A 26 1.37 10.27 21.45
C GLU A 26 1.63 8.98 20.66
N LYS A 27 2.91 8.60 20.51
CA LYS A 27 3.36 7.37 19.84
C LYS A 27 3.78 6.27 20.82
N GLY A 28 3.42 6.39 22.09
CA GLY A 28 3.60 5.35 23.11
C GLY A 28 4.93 5.39 23.86
N ALA A 29 5.70 6.49 23.78
CA ALA A 29 6.86 6.67 24.64
C ALA A 29 6.43 6.82 26.11
N PRO A 30 7.23 6.31 27.08
CA PRO A 30 6.91 6.45 28.49
C PRO A 30 6.97 7.91 28.94
N GLU A 31 6.23 8.27 29.99
CA GLU A 31 6.23 9.64 30.56
C GLU A 31 7.63 10.14 30.97
N SER A 32 8.54 9.22 31.27
CA SER A 32 9.95 9.54 31.55
C SER A 32 10.69 10.13 30.35
N PHE A 33 10.20 9.93 29.12
CA PHE A 33 10.74 10.50 27.89
C PHE A 33 10.39 11.99 27.78
N SER A 34 11.07 12.81 28.58
CA SER A 34 10.81 14.25 28.72
C SER A 34 11.70 15.11 27.82
N ALA A 35 11.38 16.42 27.73
CA ALA A 35 12.22 17.40 27.05
C ALA A 35 13.69 17.44 27.56
N ALA A 36 13.90 17.13 28.85
CA ALA A 36 15.23 17.02 29.44
C ALA A 36 15.98 15.78 28.91
N VAL A 37 15.28 14.64 28.80
CA VAL A 37 15.85 13.41 28.22
C VAL A 37 16.22 13.63 26.75
N VAL A 38 15.35 14.28 25.96
CA VAL A 38 15.69 14.69 24.59
C VAL A 38 16.94 15.57 24.59
N GLY A 39 17.06 16.51 25.53
CA GLY A 39 18.27 17.32 25.69
C GLY A 39 19.54 16.50 25.98
N TYR A 40 19.45 15.49 26.84
CA TYR A 40 20.57 14.60 27.16
C TYR A 40 20.94 13.66 26.01
N ILE A 41 19.97 13.25 25.20
CA ILE A 41 20.20 12.49 23.97
C ILE A 41 21.00 13.33 22.98
N GLU A 42 20.55 14.55 22.72
CA GLU A 42 21.17 15.43 21.70
C GLU A 42 22.55 15.97 22.10
N THR A 43 22.79 16.16 23.40
CA THR A 43 24.00 16.85 23.87
C THR A 43 24.92 15.94 24.68
N GLY A 44 24.51 14.71 24.93
CA GLY A 44 25.16 13.77 25.84
C GLY A 44 24.94 14.12 27.31
N ARG A 45 24.95 13.10 28.19
CA ARG A 45 25.03 13.30 29.64
C ARG A 45 26.50 13.46 30.03
N PRO A 46 26.88 14.44 30.86
CA PRO A 46 28.24 14.54 31.36
C PRO A 46 28.62 13.26 32.13
N ASP A 47 29.74 12.64 31.77
CA ASP A 47 30.37 11.58 32.56
C ASP A 47 31.22 12.20 33.69
N ARG A 48 31.82 11.33 34.53
CA ARG A 48 32.69 11.77 35.64
C ARG A 48 33.96 12.51 35.16
N GLU A 49 34.32 12.36 33.89
CA GLU A 49 35.48 12.99 33.25
C GLU A 49 35.08 14.27 32.48
N GLY A 50 33.81 14.70 32.59
CA GLY A 50 33.28 15.90 31.94
C GLY A 50 32.97 15.74 30.45
N ARG A 51 33.17 14.56 29.87
CA ARG A 51 32.80 14.28 28.48
C ARG A 51 31.30 14.06 28.41
N ARG A 52 30.64 14.61 27.39
CA ARG A 52 29.20 14.40 27.22
C ARG A 52 28.95 13.27 26.24
N ARG A 53 28.56 12.10 26.76
CA ARG A 53 28.15 10.95 25.94
C ARG A 53 26.96 10.27 26.59
N ARG A 54 25.99 9.89 25.76
CA ARG A 54 24.84 9.10 26.17
C ARG A 54 24.52 8.12 25.05
N GLU A 55 24.46 6.86 25.39
CA GLU A 55 23.96 5.85 24.47
C GLU A 55 22.46 6.04 24.28
N VAL A 56 21.99 5.81 23.05
CA VAL A 56 20.57 5.85 22.72
C VAL A 56 20.11 4.41 22.61
N THR A 57 19.09 4.05 23.39
CA THR A 57 18.55 2.68 23.32
C THR A 57 17.72 2.50 22.05
N VAL A 58 17.50 1.25 21.64
CA VAL A 58 16.65 0.93 20.48
C VAL A 58 15.23 1.44 20.67
N ASP A 59 14.69 1.33 21.89
CA ASP A 59 13.35 1.83 22.22
C ASP A 59 13.27 3.36 22.08
N GLU A 60 14.27 4.08 22.58
CA GLU A 60 14.35 5.54 22.42
C GLU A 60 14.44 5.93 20.95
N LEU A 61 15.27 5.21 20.18
CA LEU A 61 15.42 5.46 18.74
C LEU A 61 14.08 5.26 18.01
N ARG A 62 13.30 4.24 18.39
CA ARG A 62 11.96 3.99 17.86
C ARG A 62 10.99 5.14 18.16
N PHE A 63 10.95 5.63 19.40
CA PHE A 63 10.07 6.75 19.77
C PHE A 63 10.43 8.05 19.06
N ILE A 64 11.74 8.32 18.94
CA ILE A 64 12.27 9.50 18.23
C ILE A 64 11.92 9.43 16.74
N ALA A 65 12.07 8.25 16.13
CA ALA A 65 11.74 8.04 14.72
C ALA A 65 10.25 8.30 14.47
N ALA A 66 9.38 7.73 15.32
CA ALA A 66 7.94 7.93 15.24
C ALA A 66 7.54 9.41 15.43
N ALA A 67 8.13 10.10 16.40
CA ALA A 67 7.87 11.52 16.65
C ALA A 67 8.35 12.43 15.50
N ALA A 68 9.42 12.05 14.82
CA ALA A 68 9.98 12.80 13.69
C ALA A 68 9.38 12.41 12.33
N GLY A 69 8.50 11.41 12.27
CA GLY A 69 7.97 10.90 11.01
C GLY A 69 9.03 10.26 10.10
N THR A 70 10.04 9.61 10.69
CA THR A 70 11.12 8.92 9.97
C THR A 70 11.30 7.48 10.46
N THR A 71 12.26 6.75 9.91
CA THR A 71 12.63 5.40 10.36
C THR A 71 13.79 5.45 11.35
N PRO A 72 13.95 4.43 12.22
CA PRO A 72 15.14 4.32 13.08
C PRO A 72 16.44 4.36 12.28
N LEU A 73 16.46 3.76 11.08
CA LEU A 73 17.59 3.78 10.17
C LEU A 73 17.96 5.20 9.73
N GLY A 74 16.94 6.04 9.44
CA GLY A 74 17.14 7.45 9.08
C GLY A 74 17.75 8.30 10.19
N LEU A 75 17.75 7.82 11.44
CA LEU A 75 18.39 8.48 12.59
C LEU A 75 19.83 8.02 12.84
N LEU A 76 20.30 6.99 12.14
CA LEU A 76 21.65 6.46 12.33
C LEU A 76 22.73 7.25 11.60
N GLY A 77 22.34 8.16 10.69
CA GLY A 77 23.27 8.97 9.92
C GLY A 77 24.26 8.11 9.13
N GLU A 78 25.56 8.42 9.23
CA GLU A 78 26.64 7.67 8.58
C GLU A 78 26.71 6.18 9.01
N HIS A 79 26.14 5.82 10.16
CA HIS A 79 26.12 4.43 10.63
C HIS A 79 25.01 3.60 9.99
N ALA A 80 24.07 4.20 9.25
CA ALA A 80 23.03 3.46 8.54
C ALA A 80 23.64 2.44 7.55
N ALA A 81 24.75 2.79 6.91
CA ALA A 81 25.49 1.92 5.99
C ALA A 81 26.01 0.63 6.65
N LEU A 82 26.24 0.63 7.97
CA LEU A 82 26.70 -0.56 8.71
C LEU A 82 25.60 -1.60 8.91
N LEU A 83 24.33 -1.17 8.88
CA LEU A 83 23.19 -2.06 9.03
C LEU A 83 22.61 -2.54 7.69
N GLY A 84 23.22 -2.13 6.57
CA GLY A 84 22.85 -2.59 5.23
C GLY A 84 21.35 -2.45 4.96
N GLY A 85 20.81 -1.23 5.02
CA GLY A 85 19.41 -1.02 4.66
C GLY A 85 19.34 -0.18 3.40
N ASP A 86 18.87 -0.76 2.29
CA ASP A 86 18.38 0.01 1.13
C ASP A 86 17.46 -0.85 0.25
N GLU A 87 16.43 -1.45 0.85
CA GLU A 87 15.10 -1.43 0.22
C GLU A 87 14.08 -1.67 1.35
N PRO A 88 13.15 -0.74 1.64
CA PRO A 88 11.97 -1.11 2.42
C PRO A 88 11.35 -2.34 1.75
N PRO A 89 10.87 -3.37 2.48
CA PRO A 89 10.21 -4.49 1.83
C PRO A 89 9.10 -3.90 0.96
N GLU A 90 9.17 -4.15 -0.35
CA GLU A 90 8.13 -3.70 -1.28
C GLU A 90 6.81 -4.18 -0.70
N CYS A 91 5.98 -3.24 -0.27
CA CYS A 91 4.63 -3.59 0.11
C CYS A 91 4.01 -4.17 -1.17
N PRO A 92 3.62 -5.45 -1.20
CA PRO A 92 3.13 -6.07 -2.43
C PRO A 92 1.90 -5.35 -2.99
N ARG A 93 1.21 -4.59 -2.12
CA ARG A 93 0.10 -3.69 -2.50
C ARG A 93 0.54 -2.33 -3.04
N CYS A 94 1.68 -1.80 -2.61
CA CYS A 94 2.17 -0.49 -3.06
C CYS A 94 3.08 -0.59 -4.29
N ALA A 95 3.73 -1.75 -4.49
CA ALA A 95 4.53 -2.05 -5.67
C ALA A 95 3.71 -2.66 -6.81
N ALA A 96 2.45 -3.04 -6.57
CA ALA A 96 1.54 -3.42 -7.63
C ALA A 96 1.38 -2.22 -8.57
N GLU A 97 1.79 -2.38 -9.83
CA GLU A 97 1.62 -1.35 -10.84
C GLU A 97 0.15 -0.92 -10.85
N THR A 98 -0.13 0.34 -10.53
CA THR A 98 -1.49 0.88 -10.64
C THR A 98 -2.00 0.61 -12.07
N GLY A 99 -3.23 0.11 -12.17
CA GLY A 99 -3.83 -0.29 -13.44
C GLY A 99 -3.52 -1.72 -13.89
N ALA A 100 -2.83 -2.54 -13.09
CA ALA A 100 -2.51 -3.92 -13.47
C ALA A 100 -3.77 -4.77 -13.72
N LEU A 101 -4.78 -4.64 -12.87
CA LEU A 101 -6.04 -5.37 -13.05
C LEU A 101 -6.81 -4.85 -14.26
N GLU A 102 -6.90 -3.53 -14.46
CA GLU A 102 -7.55 -2.95 -15.63
C GLU A 102 -6.87 -3.41 -16.92
N ARG A 103 -5.53 -3.40 -16.97
CA ARG A 103 -4.77 -3.90 -18.13
C ARG A 103 -5.06 -5.37 -18.41
N GLN A 104 -5.11 -6.21 -17.37
CA GLN A 104 -5.44 -7.62 -17.53
C GLN A 104 -6.87 -7.81 -18.05
N VAL A 105 -7.85 -7.13 -17.46
CA VAL A 105 -9.26 -7.21 -17.90
C VAL A 105 -9.42 -6.74 -19.35
N ARG A 106 -8.68 -5.71 -19.78
CA ARG A 106 -8.65 -5.27 -21.19
C ARG A 106 -8.08 -6.32 -22.12
N ALA A 107 -7.00 -7.00 -21.70
CA ALA A 107 -6.42 -8.09 -22.47
C ALA A 107 -7.40 -9.27 -22.58
N ASP A 108 -7.99 -9.71 -21.47
CA ASP A 108 -8.93 -10.83 -21.42
C ASP A 108 -10.18 -10.55 -22.28
N ILE A 109 -10.73 -9.33 -22.23
CA ILE A 109 -11.90 -8.97 -23.05
C ILE A 109 -11.53 -8.88 -24.53
N ALA A 110 -10.31 -8.44 -24.88
CA ALA A 110 -9.87 -8.42 -26.27
C ALA A 110 -9.76 -9.84 -26.87
N GLU A 111 -9.47 -10.87 -26.06
CA GLU A 111 -9.44 -12.27 -26.48
C GLU A 111 -10.85 -12.82 -26.82
N LEU A 112 -11.93 -12.20 -26.33
CA LEU A 112 -13.31 -12.59 -26.63
C LEU A 112 -13.74 -12.23 -28.07
N GLY A 113 -12.94 -11.45 -28.80
CA GLY A 113 -13.23 -11.02 -30.17
C GLY A 113 -14.21 -9.85 -30.26
N ASP A 114 -14.89 -9.72 -31.40
CA ASP A 114 -15.78 -8.58 -31.66
C ASP A 114 -16.97 -8.59 -30.71
N LEU A 115 -17.15 -7.46 -30.02
CA LEU A 115 -18.25 -7.25 -29.08
C LEU A 115 -19.50 -6.71 -29.79
N ALA A 116 -20.66 -7.24 -29.44
CA ALA A 116 -21.95 -6.86 -30.03
C ALA A 116 -23.03 -6.55 -28.98
N GLY A 117 -24.06 -5.80 -29.39
CA GLY A 117 -25.21 -5.50 -28.53
C GLY A 117 -24.82 -4.75 -27.25
N THR A 118 -25.04 -5.37 -26.09
CA THR A 118 -24.73 -4.78 -24.77
C THR A 118 -23.31 -5.09 -24.29
N GLU A 119 -22.57 -5.97 -24.97
CA GLU A 119 -21.21 -6.40 -24.61
C GLU A 119 -20.23 -5.21 -24.51
N PRO A 120 -20.22 -4.20 -25.42
CA PRO A 120 -19.31 -3.05 -25.28
C PRO A 120 -19.54 -2.22 -24.01
N ALA A 121 -20.80 -2.06 -23.60
CA ALA A 121 -21.14 -1.32 -22.38
C ALA A 121 -20.73 -2.09 -21.11
N LEU A 122 -20.87 -3.42 -21.14
CA LEU A 122 -20.39 -4.30 -20.06
C LEU A 122 -18.87 -4.30 -19.95
N ALA A 123 -18.16 -4.25 -21.09
CA ALA A 123 -16.71 -4.13 -21.14
C ALA A 123 -16.22 -2.82 -20.50
N GLU A 124 -16.82 -1.67 -20.86
CA GLU A 124 -16.49 -0.39 -20.25
C GLU A 124 -16.76 -0.35 -18.74
N LEU A 125 -17.86 -0.98 -18.29
CA LEU A 125 -18.15 -1.12 -16.86
C LEU A 125 -17.09 -1.98 -16.15
N ALA A 126 -16.66 -3.09 -16.76
CA ALA A 126 -15.61 -3.94 -16.22
C ALA A 126 -14.27 -3.19 -16.09
N PHE A 127 -13.91 -2.36 -17.08
CA PHE A 127 -12.71 -1.51 -17.02
C PHE A 127 -12.79 -0.51 -15.87
N ALA A 128 -13.93 0.17 -15.71
CA ALA A 128 -14.12 1.14 -14.64
C ALA A 128 -14.05 0.52 -13.24
N LEU A 129 -14.61 -0.69 -13.06
CA LEU A 129 -14.55 -1.44 -11.81
C LEU A 129 -13.13 -1.92 -11.49
N ALA A 130 -12.41 -2.43 -12.49
CA ALA A 130 -11.00 -2.84 -12.36
C ALA A 130 -10.10 -1.65 -11.98
N ALA A 131 -10.26 -0.50 -12.65
CA ALA A 131 -9.56 0.74 -12.31
C ALA A 131 -9.92 1.25 -10.89
N GLY A 132 -11.15 1.02 -10.43
CA GLY A 132 -11.58 1.30 -9.07
C GLY A 132 -10.84 0.45 -8.04
N ILE A 133 -10.62 -0.84 -8.33
CA ILE A 133 -9.87 -1.75 -7.46
C ILE A 133 -8.37 -1.40 -7.46
N ASP A 134 -7.79 -1.14 -8.64
CA ASP A 134 -6.38 -0.79 -8.82
C ASP A 134 -5.98 0.48 -8.07
N ARG A 135 -6.87 1.48 -8.00
CA ARG A 135 -6.60 2.72 -7.28
C ARG A 135 -6.47 2.51 -5.76
N GLY A 136 -7.07 1.44 -5.22
CA GLY A 136 -7.22 1.26 -3.78
C GLY A 136 -8.16 2.33 -3.21
N ALA A 137 -9.09 1.94 -2.35
CA ALA A 137 -10.20 2.83 -2.01
C ALA A 137 -10.21 3.24 -0.55
N ASP A 138 -10.25 4.56 -0.33
CA ASP A 138 -10.62 5.19 0.94
C ASP A 138 -12.15 5.28 1.12
N GLU A 139 -12.93 5.33 0.03
CA GLU A 139 -14.38 5.56 0.06
C GLU A 139 -15.24 4.30 -0.23
N ASN A 140 -14.75 3.34 -1.02
CA ASN A 140 -15.49 2.13 -1.41
C ASN A 140 -14.65 0.87 -1.20
N PRO A 141 -14.91 0.04 -0.19
CA PRO A 141 -14.03 -1.07 0.13
C PRO A 141 -13.89 -2.05 -1.07
N ILE A 142 -12.73 -2.68 -1.24
CA ILE A 142 -12.44 -3.58 -2.36
C ILE A 142 -13.46 -4.73 -2.53
N PRO A 143 -13.99 -5.37 -1.45
CA PRO A 143 -14.92 -6.49 -1.59
C PRO A 143 -16.18 -6.24 -2.46
N PRO A 144 -16.96 -5.16 -2.30
CA PRO A 144 -18.09 -4.87 -3.18
C PRO A 144 -17.67 -4.63 -4.64
N LEU A 145 -16.59 -3.89 -4.89
CA LEU A 145 -16.08 -3.67 -6.25
C LEU A 145 -15.68 -4.99 -6.92
N ALA A 146 -14.99 -5.87 -6.19
CA ALA A 146 -14.58 -7.17 -6.68
C ALA A 146 -15.77 -8.12 -6.92
N LYS A 147 -16.86 -7.97 -6.16
CA LYS A 147 -18.10 -8.72 -6.37
C LYS A 147 -18.80 -8.27 -7.65
N GLU A 148 -18.91 -6.95 -7.83
CA GLU A 148 -19.53 -6.37 -9.02
C GLU A 148 -18.75 -6.73 -10.29
N LEU A 149 -17.42 -6.59 -10.27
CA LEU A 149 -16.56 -6.95 -11.40
C LEU A 149 -16.77 -8.41 -11.83
N ARG A 150 -16.85 -9.34 -10.87
CA ARG A 150 -17.11 -10.76 -11.17
C ARG A 150 -18.49 -10.98 -11.80
N ALA A 151 -19.52 -10.26 -11.35
CA ALA A 151 -20.86 -10.32 -11.93
C ALA A 151 -20.89 -9.75 -13.37
N THR A 152 -20.23 -8.61 -13.60
CA THR A 152 -20.12 -8.01 -14.94
C THR A 152 -19.39 -8.93 -15.91
N LEU A 153 -18.22 -9.46 -15.52
CA LEU A 153 -17.45 -10.39 -16.36
C LEU A 153 -18.25 -11.66 -16.68
N LYS A 154 -18.95 -12.24 -15.69
CA LYS A 154 -19.82 -13.40 -15.93
C LYS A 154 -20.92 -13.08 -16.96
N THR A 155 -21.57 -11.93 -16.83
CA THR A 155 -22.65 -11.53 -17.74
C THR A 155 -22.12 -11.34 -19.16
N LEU A 156 -20.91 -10.79 -19.30
CA LEU A 156 -20.23 -10.62 -20.57
C LEU A 156 -19.88 -11.97 -21.21
N THR A 157 -19.24 -12.88 -20.47
CA THR A 157 -18.85 -14.20 -21.01
C THR A 157 -20.07 -15.04 -21.38
N ASP A 158 -21.13 -15.03 -20.54
CA ASP A 158 -22.37 -15.75 -20.85
C ASP A 158 -23.02 -15.23 -22.14
N ALA A 159 -22.96 -13.92 -22.40
CA ALA A 159 -23.48 -13.32 -23.64
C ALA A 159 -22.67 -13.74 -24.88
N VAL A 160 -21.33 -13.76 -24.76
CA VAL A 160 -20.43 -14.21 -25.82
C VAL A 160 -20.63 -15.70 -26.10
N ASP A 161 -20.77 -16.53 -25.07
CA ASP A 161 -21.01 -17.98 -25.21
C ASP A 161 -22.32 -18.25 -25.97
N VAL A 162 -23.41 -17.55 -25.63
CA VAL A 162 -24.70 -17.69 -26.33
C VAL A 162 -24.58 -17.31 -27.81
N ARG A 163 -23.81 -16.26 -28.12
CA ARG A 163 -23.62 -15.78 -29.49
C ARG A 163 -22.69 -16.69 -30.32
N THR A 164 -21.76 -17.38 -29.68
CA THR A 164 -20.75 -18.22 -30.34
C THR A 164 -21.07 -19.71 -30.29
N ALA A 165 -22.15 -20.09 -29.59
CA ALA A 165 -22.66 -21.44 -29.59
C ALA A 165 -23.01 -21.88 -31.02
N PRO A 166 -22.66 -23.13 -31.41
CA PRO A 166 -23.14 -23.69 -32.66
C PRO A 166 -24.66 -23.78 -32.62
N ASP A 167 -25.32 -23.44 -33.74
CA ASP A 167 -26.76 -23.66 -33.93
C ASP A 167 -27.02 -25.17 -33.93
N ASP A 168 -27.37 -25.76 -32.78
CA ASP A 168 -27.85 -27.14 -32.66
C ASP A 168 -29.33 -27.24 -33.09
N ASP A 169 -29.71 -26.60 -34.20
CA ASP A 169 -31.06 -26.67 -34.78
C ASP A 169 -31.27 -27.94 -35.66
N ASP A 170 -30.26 -28.82 -35.76
CA ASP A 170 -30.30 -30.03 -36.60
C ASP A 170 -30.76 -31.33 -35.86
N GLU A 171 -31.09 -31.30 -34.56
CA GLU A 171 -31.46 -32.54 -33.82
C GLU A 171 -32.95 -32.97 -33.94
N PHE A 172 -33.81 -32.22 -34.65
CA PHE A 172 -35.22 -32.60 -34.86
C PHE A 172 -35.62 -32.81 -36.34
N GLY A 173 -34.68 -33.26 -37.17
CA GLY A 173 -34.98 -33.80 -38.51
C GLY A 173 -35.26 -35.29 -38.49
N ASP A 174 -36.50 -35.68 -38.80
CA ASP A 174 -36.97 -37.04 -39.16
C ASP A 174 -37.50 -37.94 -38.02
N LEU A 175 -38.66 -37.58 -37.46
CA LEU A 175 -39.62 -38.57 -36.99
C LEU A 175 -40.47 -39.01 -38.19
N GLY A 176 -40.03 -40.09 -38.84
CA GLY A 176 -40.66 -40.66 -40.03
C GLY A 176 -42.16 -40.93 -39.86
N ASP A 177 -42.91 -40.70 -40.95
CA ASP A 177 -44.32 -41.04 -41.08
C ASP A 177 -44.53 -42.55 -40.82
N PRO A 178 -45.50 -42.94 -39.97
CA PRO A 178 -45.83 -44.35 -39.76
C PRO A 178 -46.67 -44.91 -40.92
N GLU A 179 -46.29 -46.10 -41.42
CA GLU A 179 -47.09 -46.96 -42.31
C GLU A 179 -48.37 -47.49 -41.65
#